data_AF-A0AA39KGW9-F1
#
_entry.id   AF-A0AA39KGW9-F1
#
_cell.length_a   1.000
_cell.length_b   1.000
_cell.length_c   1.000
_cell.angle_alpha   90.00
_cell.angle_beta   90.00
_cell.angle_gamma   90.00
#
_symmetry.space_group_name_H-M   'P 1'
#
loop_
_entity.id
_entity.type
_entity.pdbx_description
1 polymer ?
#
loop_
_entity_poly.entity_id
_entity_poly.type
_entity_poly.pdbx_seq_one_letter_code
_entity_poly.pdbx_strand_id
1 'polypeptide(L)'
;MASVKDTATFFAEGTASQFEHVLKLYPQALRLKADRKTKKPEELIKLDNWYQNELPKKIKSRGKDAHLNHEELVQTMKWKQSRGKFFPQLSYLVKVNTPRAVMAETKKAFKKLPNLEQAITALSNLKGVGTTMASALLAAASPENAPFMADECLMAIPEIEGIDYTTKEYLNFVQHIQTTVERLNKQTINGKSWSPHRVELALWTHYVASEMKPELLDGIPGSTENGNAHTPTNGEATEPSDDSNQDAAVVVNGKEPTTIDPAASDENSTTTSFTEDSMDKPATPITAAVPNEDTNDSVVTNENGDCNNTPRPTDSEDTEDSQDAQEPPAKKTKK
;
A
#
# COMPACT_ATOMS: atom_id res chain seq x y z
N MET A 1 20.09 -2.93 -28.88
CA MET A 1 19.30 -3.77 -27.94
C MET A 1 18.94 -2.90 -26.76
N ALA A 2 17.72 -3.02 -26.23
CA ALA A 2 17.35 -2.29 -25.02
C ALA A 2 18.12 -2.88 -23.83
N SER A 3 18.53 -2.03 -22.88
CA SER A 3 19.29 -2.49 -21.72
C SER A 3 18.33 -3.00 -20.65
N VAL A 4 18.71 -4.02 -19.88
CA VAL A 4 17.97 -4.42 -18.66
C VAL A 4 17.87 -3.27 -17.65
N LYS A 5 18.71 -2.22 -17.76
CA LYS A 5 18.60 -0.98 -16.98
C LYS A 5 17.43 -0.07 -17.38
N ASP A 6 16.82 -0.28 -18.54
CA ASP A 6 15.55 0.35 -18.91
C ASP A 6 14.39 -0.36 -18.20
N THR A 7 13.52 0.41 -17.56
CA THR A 7 12.47 -0.15 -16.70
C THR A 7 11.34 -0.79 -17.52
N ALA A 8 11.04 -0.27 -18.72
CA ALA A 8 10.08 -0.88 -19.63
C ALA A 8 10.52 -2.28 -20.07
N THR A 9 11.79 -2.42 -20.47
CA THR A 9 12.41 -3.69 -20.83
C THR A 9 12.43 -4.67 -19.64
N PHE A 10 12.82 -4.20 -18.45
CA PHE A 10 12.77 -5.00 -17.23
C PHE A 10 11.35 -5.49 -16.91
N PHE A 11 10.32 -4.66 -17.08
CA PHE A 11 8.93 -5.03 -16.84
C PHE A 11 8.43 -6.11 -17.79
N ALA A 12 8.68 -5.93 -19.09
CA ALA A 12 8.24 -6.86 -20.13
C ALA A 12 8.96 -8.21 -20.05
N GLU A 13 10.29 -8.20 -19.95
CA GLU A 13 11.14 -9.38 -20.19
C GLU A 13 11.79 -9.96 -18.92
N GLY A 14 11.91 -9.16 -17.85
CA GLY A 14 12.67 -9.52 -16.65
C GLY A 14 12.19 -10.80 -15.97
N THR A 15 13.10 -11.72 -15.68
CA THR A 15 12.84 -13.03 -15.06
C THR A 15 12.54 -12.95 -13.56
N ALA A 16 11.94 -14.00 -12.98
CA ALA A 16 11.68 -14.11 -11.54
C ALA A 16 12.94 -13.88 -10.68
N SER A 17 14.11 -14.34 -11.14
CA SER A 17 15.39 -14.12 -10.45
C SER A 17 15.84 -12.65 -10.49
N GLN A 18 15.60 -11.95 -11.61
CA GLN A 18 15.92 -10.53 -11.75
C GLN A 18 14.95 -9.68 -10.91
N PHE A 19 13.65 -9.99 -10.93
CA PHE A 19 12.65 -9.36 -10.06
C PHE A 19 12.96 -9.57 -8.56
N GLU A 20 13.39 -10.78 -8.15
CA GLU A 20 13.79 -11.07 -6.76
C GLU A 20 15.11 -10.36 -6.38
N HIS A 21 16.04 -10.17 -7.32
CA HIS A 21 17.25 -9.36 -7.10
C HIS A 21 16.86 -7.89 -6.88
N VAL A 22 16.09 -7.31 -7.80
CA VAL A 22 15.65 -5.91 -7.74
C VAL A 22 14.85 -5.64 -6.47
N LEU A 23 13.92 -6.52 -6.08
CA LEU A 23 13.11 -6.34 -4.87
C LEU A 23 13.97 -6.23 -3.58
N LYS A 24 15.15 -6.86 -3.53
CA LYS A 24 16.09 -6.73 -2.39
C LYS A 24 16.74 -5.35 -2.31
N LEU A 25 16.78 -4.59 -3.40
CA LEU A 25 17.29 -3.22 -3.44
C LEU A 25 16.26 -2.19 -2.91
N TYR A 26 15.02 -2.60 -2.62
CA TYR A 26 13.95 -1.70 -2.18
C TYR A 26 14.34 -0.76 -1.03
N PRO A 27 15.04 -1.21 0.06
CA PRO A 27 15.47 -0.29 1.13
C PRO A 27 16.45 0.78 0.65
N GLN A 28 17.29 0.45 -0.34
CA GLN A 28 18.28 1.37 -0.91
C GLN A 28 17.59 2.40 -1.83
N ALA A 29 16.69 1.94 -2.71
CA ALA A 29 15.88 2.81 -3.56
C ALA A 29 14.97 3.74 -2.74
N LEU A 30 14.34 3.22 -1.68
CA LEU A 30 13.56 4.04 -0.74
C LEU A 30 14.44 5.12 -0.08
N ARG A 31 15.65 4.77 0.37
CA ARG A 31 16.57 5.74 0.98
C ARG A 31 17.01 6.81 -0.02
N LEU A 32 17.43 6.43 -1.23
CA LEU A 32 17.74 7.38 -2.31
C LEU A 32 16.60 8.38 -2.55
N LYS A 33 15.36 7.88 -2.63
CA LYS A 33 14.18 8.72 -2.83
C LYS A 33 13.89 9.61 -1.62
N ALA A 34 14.10 9.11 -0.40
CA ALA A 34 13.93 9.86 0.83
C ALA A 34 14.92 11.03 0.92
N ASP A 35 16.21 10.77 0.69
CA ASP A 35 17.30 11.74 0.78
C ASP A 35 17.13 12.89 -0.23
N ARG A 36 16.69 12.60 -1.47
CA ARG A 36 16.39 13.62 -2.49
C ARG A 36 15.17 14.49 -2.16
N LYS A 37 14.24 13.99 -1.35
CA LYS A 37 12.88 14.53 -1.23
C LYS A 37 12.59 15.26 0.07
N THR A 38 13.22 14.85 1.17
CA THR A 38 12.96 15.39 2.51
C THR A 38 14.23 15.55 3.30
N LYS A 39 14.29 16.61 4.12
CA LYS A 39 15.37 16.82 5.11
C LYS A 39 15.30 15.82 6.28
N LYS A 40 14.29 14.93 6.31
CA LYS A 40 14.06 13.91 7.34
C LYS A 40 13.83 12.53 6.68
N PRO A 41 14.86 11.93 6.05
CA PRO A 41 14.70 10.67 5.33
C PRO A 41 14.22 9.53 6.24
N GLU A 42 14.71 9.49 7.48
CA GLU A 42 14.32 8.49 8.49
C GLU A 42 12.81 8.51 8.83
N GLU A 43 12.13 9.65 8.65
CA GLU A 43 10.68 9.74 8.87
C GLU A 43 9.90 9.00 7.77
N LEU A 44 10.34 9.08 6.51
CA LEU A 44 9.77 8.29 5.41
C LEU A 44 10.11 6.81 5.58
N ILE A 45 11.35 6.46 5.94
CA ILE A 45 11.77 5.07 6.15
C ILE A 45 10.94 4.41 7.26
N LYS A 46 10.67 5.13 8.36
CA LYS A 46 9.79 4.64 9.44
C LYS A 46 8.33 4.48 8.99
N LEU A 47 7.79 5.45 8.25
CA LEU A 47 6.43 5.37 7.71
C LEU A 47 6.27 4.19 6.72
N ASP A 48 7.29 3.95 5.90
CA ASP A 48 7.29 2.86 4.93
C ASP A 48 7.43 1.49 5.60
N ASN A 49 8.33 1.35 6.57
CA ASN A 49 8.44 0.12 7.35
C ASN A 49 7.09 -0.26 7.99
N TRP A 50 6.40 0.72 8.60
CA TRP A 50 5.05 0.55 9.13
C TRP A 50 4.03 0.13 8.04
N TYR A 51 4.02 0.81 6.89
CA TYR A 51 3.08 0.52 5.81
C TYR A 51 3.29 -0.88 5.19
N GLN A 52 4.54 -1.28 4.95
CA GLN A 52 4.85 -2.58 4.34
C GLN A 52 4.78 -3.74 5.34
N ASN A 53 5.15 -3.54 6.61
CA ASN A 53 5.39 -4.64 7.55
C ASN A 53 4.47 -4.67 8.77
N GLU A 54 3.84 -3.57 9.17
CA GLU A 54 2.93 -3.53 10.33
C GLU A 54 1.46 -3.47 9.91
N LEU A 55 1.09 -2.53 9.04
CA LEU A 55 -0.30 -2.29 8.66
C LEU A 55 -0.99 -3.54 8.07
N PRO A 56 -0.37 -4.33 7.16
CA PRO A 56 -0.98 -5.55 6.65
C PRO A 56 -1.21 -6.60 7.75
N LYS A 57 -0.31 -6.68 8.74
CA LYS A 57 -0.45 -7.59 9.89
C LYS A 57 -1.60 -7.13 10.80
N LYS A 58 -1.72 -5.82 11.06
CA LYS A 58 -2.81 -5.22 11.85
C LYS A 58 -4.17 -5.44 11.18
N ILE A 59 -4.28 -5.20 9.87
CA ILE A 59 -5.51 -5.49 9.10
C ILE A 59 -5.83 -6.99 9.13
N LYS A 60 -4.86 -7.87 8.86
CA LYS A 60 -5.04 -9.33 8.86
C LYS A 60 -5.44 -9.88 10.24
N SER A 61 -4.91 -9.33 11.33
CA SER A 61 -5.24 -9.75 12.70
C SER A 61 -6.69 -9.50 13.10
N ARG A 62 -7.41 -8.62 12.38
CA ARG A 62 -8.86 -8.36 12.55
C ARG A 62 -9.74 -9.42 11.87
N GLY A 63 -9.16 -10.35 11.10
CA GLY A 63 -9.85 -11.50 10.53
C GLY A 63 -11.06 -11.14 9.66
N LYS A 64 -12.23 -11.72 9.97
CA LYS A 64 -13.51 -11.46 9.25
C LYS A 64 -13.96 -9.99 9.35
N ASP A 65 -13.44 -9.26 10.32
CA ASP A 65 -13.72 -7.85 10.56
C ASP A 65 -12.55 -6.94 10.13
N ALA A 66 -11.75 -7.34 9.14
CA ALA A 66 -10.73 -6.48 8.54
C ALA A 66 -11.27 -5.08 8.17
N HIS A 67 -10.58 -4.04 8.65
CA HIS A 67 -10.86 -2.61 8.44
C HIS A 67 -9.59 -1.80 8.75
N LEU A 68 -9.58 -0.49 8.50
CA LEU A 68 -8.65 0.47 9.12
C LEU A 68 -9.36 1.29 10.20
N ASN A 69 -8.61 1.73 11.21
CA ASN A 69 -9.02 2.85 12.06
C ASN A 69 -8.66 4.21 11.42
N HIS A 70 -9.03 5.32 12.07
CA HIS A 70 -8.81 6.68 11.54
C HIS A 70 -7.33 7.01 11.44
N GLU A 71 -6.58 6.64 12.48
CA GLU A 71 -5.16 6.89 12.64
C GLU A 71 -4.35 6.18 11.54
N GLU A 72 -4.70 4.94 11.21
CA GLU A 72 -4.11 4.17 10.11
C GLU A 72 -4.42 4.81 8.75
N LEU A 73 -5.63 5.34 8.53
CA LEU A 73 -5.95 6.06 7.28
C LEU A 73 -5.11 7.34 7.15
N VAL A 74 -5.02 8.15 8.22
CA VAL A 74 -4.24 9.38 8.26
C VAL A 74 -2.74 9.08 8.10
N GLN A 75 -2.23 8.03 8.74
CA GLN A 75 -0.84 7.61 8.63
C GLN A 75 -0.51 7.06 7.23
N THR A 76 -1.43 6.33 6.60
CA THR A 76 -1.28 5.87 5.20
C THR A 76 -1.25 7.06 4.24
N MET A 77 -2.08 8.08 4.44
CA MET A 77 -2.03 9.32 3.63
C MET A 77 -0.69 10.04 3.83
N LYS A 78 -0.19 10.13 5.06
CA LYS A 78 1.13 10.71 5.36
C LYS A 78 2.25 9.94 4.67
N TRP A 79 2.24 8.61 4.74
CA TRP A 79 3.18 7.74 4.00
C TRP A 79 3.12 8.01 2.49
N LYS A 80 1.92 7.95 1.89
CA LYS A 80 1.74 8.12 0.44
C LYS A 80 2.24 9.47 -0.06
N GLN A 81 1.96 10.56 0.66
CA GLN A 81 2.46 11.89 0.30
C GLN A 81 3.95 12.11 0.62
N SER A 82 4.52 11.32 1.53
CA SER A 82 5.97 11.36 1.80
C SER A 82 6.76 10.59 0.74
N ARG A 83 6.24 9.44 0.26
CA ARG A 83 6.82 8.64 -0.84
C ARG A 83 6.56 9.27 -2.22
N GLY A 84 5.31 9.64 -2.50
CA GLY A 84 4.79 10.20 -3.77
C GLY A 84 4.50 11.71 -3.72
N LYS A 85 3.74 12.25 -4.67
CA LYS A 85 3.48 13.70 -4.78
C LYS A 85 2.69 14.24 -3.57
N PHE A 86 3.13 15.38 -3.04
CA PHE A 86 2.53 16.03 -1.85
C PHE A 86 1.35 16.93 -2.26
N PHE A 87 0.22 16.78 -1.56
CA PHE A 87 -1.03 17.49 -1.80
C PHE A 87 -1.67 17.84 -0.45
N PRO A 88 -1.41 19.04 0.12
CA PRO A 88 -1.78 19.35 1.50
C PRO A 88 -3.29 19.27 1.77
N GLN A 89 -4.12 19.61 0.78
CA GLN A 89 -5.59 19.50 0.88
C GLN A 89 -6.05 18.05 1.16
N LEU A 90 -5.41 17.03 0.58
CA LEU A 90 -5.77 15.64 0.84
C LEU A 90 -5.47 15.23 2.29
N SER A 91 -4.39 15.78 2.88
CA SER A 91 -4.05 15.55 4.31
C SER A 91 -5.04 16.21 5.27
N TYR A 92 -5.74 17.28 4.87
CA TYR A 92 -6.87 17.84 5.60
C TYR A 92 -8.13 16.99 5.41
N LEU A 93 -8.44 16.62 4.17
CA LEU A 93 -9.64 15.86 3.82
C LEU A 93 -9.71 14.48 4.50
N VAL A 94 -8.59 13.75 4.63
CA VAL A 94 -8.61 12.46 5.35
C VAL A 94 -8.94 12.60 6.83
N LYS A 95 -8.50 13.69 7.48
CA LYS A 95 -8.70 13.92 8.91
C LYS A 95 -10.15 14.22 9.27
N VAL A 96 -10.92 14.82 8.36
CA VAL A 96 -12.35 15.15 8.60
C VAL A 96 -13.32 13.97 8.41
N ASN A 97 -12.81 12.76 8.09
CA ASN A 97 -13.62 11.54 8.20
C ASN A 97 -13.81 11.17 9.67
N THR A 98 -14.96 10.61 10.04
CA THR A 98 -15.16 10.09 11.40
C THR A 98 -14.58 8.68 11.53
N PRO A 99 -14.10 8.24 12.71
CA PRO A 99 -13.61 6.88 12.91
C PRO A 99 -14.63 5.80 12.50
N ARG A 100 -15.92 6.04 12.76
CA ARG A 100 -17.02 5.17 12.32
C ARG A 100 -17.11 5.05 10.79
N ALA A 101 -16.96 6.16 10.06
CA ALA A 101 -16.98 6.14 8.59
C ALA A 101 -15.78 5.37 8.02
N VAL A 102 -14.58 5.61 8.55
CA VAL A 102 -13.35 4.91 8.11
C VAL A 102 -13.48 3.39 8.31
N MET A 103 -13.92 2.94 9.48
CA MET A 103 -14.16 1.52 9.73
C MET A 103 -15.23 0.94 8.80
N ALA A 104 -16.35 1.64 8.60
CA ALA A 104 -17.47 1.15 7.80
C ALA A 104 -17.10 0.98 6.30
N GLU A 105 -16.53 2.01 5.68
CA GLU A 105 -16.23 1.97 4.24
C GLU A 105 -15.02 1.08 3.93
N THR A 106 -13.99 1.01 4.79
CA THR A 106 -12.88 0.07 4.59
C THR A 106 -13.32 -1.39 4.76
N LYS A 107 -14.13 -1.70 5.79
CA LYS A 107 -14.72 -3.04 5.97
C LYS A 107 -15.61 -3.45 4.80
N LYS A 108 -16.39 -2.51 4.27
CA LYS A 108 -17.23 -2.70 3.07
C LYS A 108 -16.37 -2.97 1.84
N ALA A 109 -15.30 -2.20 1.64
CA ALA A 109 -14.37 -2.38 0.53
C ALA A 109 -13.64 -3.74 0.57
N PHE A 110 -13.13 -4.14 1.75
CA PHE A 110 -12.38 -5.40 1.87
C PHE A 110 -13.27 -6.62 1.63
N LYS A 111 -14.57 -6.54 1.95
CA LYS A 111 -15.57 -7.55 1.58
C LYS A 111 -15.88 -7.64 0.08
N LYS A 112 -15.41 -6.70 -0.74
CA LYS A 112 -15.54 -6.76 -2.21
C LYS A 112 -14.39 -7.50 -2.90
N LEU A 113 -13.26 -7.68 -2.21
CA LEU A 113 -12.10 -8.38 -2.78
C LEU A 113 -12.48 -9.82 -3.18
N PRO A 114 -11.98 -10.33 -4.33
CA PRO A 114 -10.98 -9.73 -5.21
C PRO A 114 -11.52 -8.69 -6.23
N ASN A 115 -12.80 -8.32 -6.22
CA ASN A 115 -13.32 -7.28 -7.11
C ASN A 115 -12.82 -5.88 -6.67
N LEU A 116 -11.75 -5.42 -7.31
CA LEU A 116 -11.08 -4.16 -7.00
C LEU A 116 -11.91 -2.92 -7.37
N GLU A 117 -12.71 -2.98 -8.42
CA GLU A 117 -13.57 -1.86 -8.87
C GLU A 117 -14.60 -1.49 -7.81
N GLN A 118 -15.33 -2.47 -7.29
CA GLN A 118 -16.29 -2.29 -6.20
C GLN A 118 -15.59 -1.90 -4.88
N ALA A 119 -14.37 -2.39 -4.65
CA ALA A 119 -13.57 -2.02 -3.48
C ALA A 119 -13.12 -0.55 -3.53
N ILE A 120 -12.64 -0.05 -4.67
CA ILE A 120 -12.32 1.37 -4.89
C ILE A 120 -13.57 2.24 -4.78
N THR A 121 -14.68 1.80 -5.36
CA THR A 121 -15.96 2.53 -5.29
C THR A 121 -16.44 2.69 -3.84
N ALA A 122 -16.24 1.68 -2.99
CA ALA A 122 -16.51 1.81 -1.55
C ALA A 122 -15.53 2.76 -0.84
N LEU A 123 -14.22 2.65 -1.11
CA LEU A 123 -13.22 3.53 -0.50
C LEU A 123 -13.37 5.00 -0.90
N SER A 124 -13.86 5.28 -2.10
CA SER A 124 -14.08 6.63 -2.63
C SER A 124 -15.18 7.43 -1.91
N ASN A 125 -15.95 6.79 -1.02
CA ASN A 125 -16.88 7.48 -0.13
C ASN A 125 -16.15 8.23 1.02
N LEU A 126 -14.87 7.95 1.26
CA LEU A 126 -14.06 8.63 2.27
C LEU A 126 -13.42 9.91 1.70
N LYS A 127 -13.54 11.02 2.44
CA LYS A 127 -12.96 12.30 2.05
C LYS A 127 -11.44 12.18 1.92
N GLY A 128 -10.89 12.65 0.80
CA GLY A 128 -9.46 12.58 0.50
C GLY A 128 -8.97 11.22 -0.01
N VAL A 129 -9.86 10.24 -0.22
CA VAL A 129 -9.54 8.93 -0.77
C VAL A 129 -10.04 8.85 -2.22
N GLY A 130 -9.17 9.15 -3.18
CA GLY A 130 -9.39 8.84 -4.60
C GLY A 130 -8.69 7.53 -5.00
N THR A 131 -8.77 7.14 -6.28
CA THR A 131 -8.24 5.88 -6.85
C THR A 131 -6.85 5.50 -6.35
N THR A 132 -5.86 6.41 -6.42
CA THR A 132 -4.48 6.12 -6.00
C THR A 132 -4.33 5.94 -4.48
N MET A 133 -5.20 6.56 -3.68
CA MET A 133 -5.22 6.35 -2.23
C MET A 133 -5.95 5.05 -1.90
N ALA A 134 -7.03 4.75 -2.63
CA ALA A 134 -7.76 3.50 -2.49
C ALA A 134 -6.88 2.28 -2.84
N SER A 135 -6.09 2.33 -3.92
CA SER A 135 -5.16 1.25 -4.27
C SER A 135 -4.08 1.01 -3.21
N ALA A 136 -3.58 2.05 -2.53
CA ALA A 136 -2.69 1.88 -1.37
C ALA A 136 -3.38 1.14 -0.21
N LEU A 137 -4.62 1.52 0.11
CA LEU A 137 -5.39 0.85 1.16
C LEU A 137 -5.68 -0.62 0.82
N LEU A 138 -5.95 -0.92 -0.46
CA LEU A 138 -6.17 -2.30 -0.93
C LEU A 138 -4.88 -3.11 -0.97
N ALA A 139 -3.75 -2.53 -1.38
CA ALA A 139 -2.45 -3.19 -1.38
C ALA A 139 -1.98 -3.55 0.04
N ALA A 140 -2.20 -2.67 1.03
CA ALA A 140 -1.94 -2.98 2.43
C ALA A 140 -2.89 -4.06 3.00
N ALA A 141 -4.17 -4.06 2.60
CA ALA A 141 -5.16 -5.01 3.11
C ALA A 141 -5.09 -6.40 2.46
N SER A 142 -4.68 -6.45 1.19
CA SER A 142 -4.72 -7.65 0.35
C SER A 142 -3.65 -7.59 -0.76
N PRO A 143 -2.35 -7.67 -0.39
CA PRO A 143 -1.23 -7.60 -1.34
C PRO A 143 -1.25 -8.72 -2.40
N GLU A 144 -1.96 -9.82 -2.12
CA GLU A 144 -2.20 -10.94 -3.04
C GLU A 144 -3.14 -10.60 -4.21
N ASN A 145 -3.93 -9.53 -4.10
CA ASN A 145 -4.94 -9.15 -5.11
C ASN A 145 -4.75 -7.73 -5.66
N ALA A 146 -4.16 -6.81 -4.89
CA ALA A 146 -4.09 -5.39 -5.23
C ALA A 146 -2.63 -4.88 -5.27
N PRO A 147 -2.15 -4.37 -6.43
CA PRO A 147 -0.95 -3.56 -6.50
C PRO A 147 -1.23 -2.10 -6.11
N PHE A 148 -0.22 -1.38 -5.64
CA PHE A 148 -0.33 0.07 -5.42
C PHE A 148 -0.15 0.85 -6.74
N MET A 149 -1.04 1.81 -7.02
CA MET A 149 -0.94 2.66 -8.21
C MET A 149 0.06 3.81 -7.96
N ALA A 150 1.35 3.51 -8.11
CA ALA A 150 2.43 4.50 -8.06
C ALA A 150 2.70 5.08 -9.45
N ASP A 151 2.89 6.40 -9.55
CA ASP A 151 3.23 7.13 -10.78
C ASP A 151 4.44 6.48 -11.51
N GLU A 152 5.46 6.08 -10.74
CA GLU A 152 6.66 5.40 -11.25
C GLU A 152 6.38 4.05 -11.93
N CYS A 153 5.35 3.32 -11.47
CA CYS A 153 4.96 2.03 -12.04
C CYS A 153 4.10 2.19 -13.29
N LEU A 154 3.36 3.30 -13.42
CA LEU A 154 2.61 3.64 -14.63
C LEU A 154 3.56 4.07 -15.76
N MET A 155 4.54 4.93 -15.46
CA MET A 155 5.57 5.35 -16.43
C MET A 155 6.46 4.20 -16.93
N ALA A 156 6.45 3.06 -16.22
CA ALA A 156 7.27 1.89 -16.53
C ALA A 156 6.57 0.87 -17.45
N ILE A 157 5.28 1.03 -17.74
CA ILE A 157 4.51 0.10 -18.57
C ILE A 157 4.37 0.71 -19.98
N PRO A 158 4.97 0.13 -21.03
CA PRO A 158 4.99 0.71 -22.37
C PRO A 158 3.62 1.02 -22.96
N GLU A 159 2.61 0.25 -22.60
CA GLU A 159 1.25 0.36 -23.11
C GLU A 159 0.40 1.44 -22.39
N ILE A 160 0.91 2.05 -21.32
CA ILE A 160 0.21 3.12 -20.59
C ILE A 160 0.75 4.47 -21.04
N GLU A 161 0.02 5.13 -21.94
CA GLU A 161 0.35 6.46 -22.43
C GLU A 161 -0.06 7.56 -21.44
N GLY A 162 0.92 8.13 -20.75
CA GLY A 162 0.71 9.20 -19.77
C GLY A 162 0.23 8.69 -18.40
N ILE A 163 -0.34 9.58 -17.59
CA ILE A 163 -0.82 9.24 -16.25
C ILE A 163 -2.22 9.82 -16.05
N ASP A 164 -3.21 8.93 -16.04
CA ASP A 164 -4.53 9.20 -15.51
C ASP A 164 -4.73 8.45 -14.18
N TYR A 165 -5.61 9.00 -13.33
CA TYR A 165 -5.89 8.51 -11.99
C TYR A 165 -7.32 7.99 -11.85
N THR A 166 -7.98 7.63 -12.95
CA THR A 166 -9.33 7.01 -12.93
C THR A 166 -9.30 5.55 -12.53
N THR A 167 -10.45 5.04 -12.06
CA THR A 167 -10.63 3.61 -11.77
C THR A 167 -10.37 2.73 -13.00
N LYS A 168 -10.71 3.21 -14.21
CA LYS A 168 -10.45 2.50 -15.46
C LYS A 168 -8.94 2.28 -15.65
N GLU A 169 -8.13 3.34 -15.50
CA GLU A 169 -6.68 3.23 -15.67
C GLU A 169 -6.04 2.37 -14.58
N TYR A 170 -6.56 2.41 -13.36
CA TYR A 170 -6.13 1.48 -12.32
C TYR A 170 -6.41 0.01 -12.67
N LEU A 171 -7.58 -0.31 -13.24
CA LEU A 171 -7.89 -1.69 -13.64
C LEU A 171 -7.03 -2.15 -14.82
N ASN A 172 -6.71 -1.26 -15.75
CA ASN A 172 -5.74 -1.50 -16.82
C ASN A 172 -4.35 -1.84 -16.23
N PHE A 173 -3.82 -0.98 -15.36
CA PHE A 173 -2.58 -1.20 -14.61
C PHE A 173 -2.56 -2.55 -13.87
N VAL A 174 -3.65 -2.91 -13.19
CA VAL A 174 -3.80 -4.20 -12.51
C VAL A 174 -3.63 -5.37 -13.49
N GLN A 175 -4.19 -5.29 -14.69
CA GLN A 175 -4.11 -6.37 -15.67
C GLN A 175 -2.68 -6.58 -16.21
N HIS A 176 -1.92 -5.51 -16.44
CA HIS A 176 -0.49 -5.60 -16.79
C HIS A 176 0.32 -6.23 -15.64
N ILE A 177 0.06 -5.82 -14.39
CA ILE A 177 0.72 -6.41 -13.21
C ILE A 177 0.34 -7.89 -13.05
N GLN A 178 -0.92 -8.28 -13.23
CA GLN A 178 -1.38 -9.68 -13.15
C GLN A 178 -0.73 -10.56 -14.22
N THR A 179 -0.63 -10.08 -15.46
CA THR A 179 0.08 -10.77 -16.55
C THR A 179 1.54 -11.04 -16.17
N THR A 180 2.20 -10.07 -15.52
CA THR A 180 3.55 -10.23 -14.99
C THR A 180 3.61 -11.21 -13.81
N VAL A 181 2.68 -11.15 -12.87
CA VAL A 181 2.57 -12.11 -11.75
C VAL A 181 2.47 -13.55 -12.28
N GLU A 182 1.63 -13.81 -13.28
CA GLU A 182 1.53 -15.13 -13.92
C GLU A 182 2.85 -15.57 -14.57
N ARG A 183 3.49 -14.66 -15.32
CA ARG A 183 4.77 -14.92 -16.01
C ARG A 183 5.88 -15.30 -15.03
N LEU A 184 6.00 -14.57 -13.92
CA LEU A 184 7.02 -14.83 -12.89
C LEU A 184 6.69 -16.08 -12.05
N ASN A 185 5.41 -16.36 -11.78
CA ASN A 185 5.00 -17.56 -11.06
C ASN A 185 5.24 -18.85 -11.87
N LYS A 186 5.06 -18.83 -13.19
CA LYS A 186 5.43 -19.95 -14.09
C LYS A 186 6.93 -20.29 -14.03
N GLN A 187 7.78 -19.34 -13.63
CA GLN A 187 9.23 -19.53 -13.47
C GLN A 187 9.65 -19.91 -12.04
N THR A 188 8.73 -19.86 -11.05
CA THR A 188 9.07 -19.97 -9.63
C THR A 188 8.80 -21.37 -9.10
N ILE A 189 9.87 -22.13 -8.87
CA ILE A 189 9.81 -23.54 -8.43
C ILE A 189 9.72 -23.67 -6.88
N ASN A 190 10.24 -22.69 -6.14
CA ASN A 190 10.52 -22.81 -4.69
C ASN A 190 9.39 -22.29 -3.78
N GLY A 191 8.13 -22.38 -4.21
CA GLY A 191 6.93 -22.10 -3.38
C GLY A 191 6.68 -20.64 -2.96
N LYS A 192 7.61 -19.70 -3.21
CA LYS A 192 7.41 -18.25 -2.94
C LYS A 192 6.64 -17.58 -4.08
N SER A 193 5.32 -17.60 -4.04
CA SER A 193 4.49 -16.89 -5.03
C SER A 193 4.86 -15.40 -5.14
N TRP A 194 4.89 -14.90 -6.37
CA TRP A 194 4.72 -13.49 -6.68
C TRP A 194 3.27 -13.10 -6.48
N SER A 195 3.08 -11.86 -6.02
CA SER A 195 1.79 -11.22 -5.83
C SER A 195 1.80 -9.85 -6.51
N PRO A 196 0.64 -9.25 -6.83
CA PRO A 196 0.57 -7.95 -7.47
C PRO A 196 1.36 -6.87 -6.72
N HIS A 197 1.30 -6.85 -5.39
CA HIS A 197 2.07 -5.90 -4.58
C HIS A 197 3.59 -6.17 -4.63
N ARG A 198 4.04 -7.43 -4.66
CA ARG A 198 5.48 -7.73 -4.80
C ARG A 198 6.03 -7.32 -6.18
N VAL A 199 5.22 -7.47 -7.23
CA VAL A 199 5.59 -7.04 -8.59
C VAL A 199 5.63 -5.51 -8.69
N GLU A 200 4.64 -4.80 -8.10
CA GLU A 200 4.67 -3.33 -7.99
C GLU A 200 5.94 -2.84 -7.29
N LEU A 201 6.27 -3.40 -6.12
CA LEU A 201 7.45 -2.97 -5.38
C LEU A 201 8.75 -3.21 -6.14
N ALA A 202 8.87 -4.34 -6.86
CA ALA A 202 10.05 -4.61 -7.69
C ALA A 202 10.14 -3.62 -8.86
N LEU A 203 9.04 -3.38 -9.57
CA LEU A 203 8.96 -2.42 -10.67
C LEU A 203 9.31 -1.00 -10.22
N TRP A 204 8.73 -0.57 -9.10
CA TRP A 204 9.02 0.72 -8.47
C TRP A 204 10.49 0.85 -8.07
N THR A 205 11.07 -0.22 -7.51
CA THR A 205 12.48 -0.26 -7.11
C THR A 205 13.38 -0.09 -8.33
N HIS A 206 13.07 -0.79 -9.42
CA HIS A 206 13.79 -0.68 -10.68
C HIS A 206 13.77 0.76 -11.19
N TYR A 207 12.58 1.35 -11.32
CA TYR A 207 12.40 2.73 -11.79
C TYR A 207 13.19 3.74 -10.96
N VAL A 208 13.09 3.66 -9.63
CA VAL A 208 13.81 4.59 -8.74
C VAL A 208 15.32 4.39 -8.82
N ALA A 209 15.80 3.15 -8.98
CA ALA A 209 17.21 2.87 -9.18
C ALA A 209 17.70 3.34 -10.56
N SER A 210 16.97 3.10 -11.65
CA SER A 210 17.36 3.56 -13.00
C SER A 210 17.42 5.08 -13.09
N GLU A 211 16.48 5.80 -12.46
CA GLU A 211 16.43 7.26 -12.48
C GLU A 211 17.44 7.94 -11.53
N MET A 212 17.83 7.29 -10.43
CA MET A 212 18.59 7.95 -9.35
C MET A 212 19.98 7.39 -9.12
N LYS A 213 20.21 6.10 -9.39
CA LYS A 213 21.53 5.46 -9.31
C LYS A 213 21.59 4.17 -10.16
N PRO A 214 21.74 4.27 -11.49
CA PRO A 214 21.74 3.12 -12.40
C PRO A 214 22.73 2.01 -12.05
N GLU A 215 23.84 2.35 -11.38
CA GLU A 215 24.87 1.44 -10.87
C GLU A 215 24.30 0.34 -9.95
N LEU A 216 23.19 0.61 -9.23
CA LEU A 216 22.54 -0.40 -8.40
C LEU A 216 21.97 -1.56 -9.20
N LEU A 217 21.77 -1.39 -10.51
CA LEU A 217 21.22 -2.39 -11.43
C LEU A 217 22.32 -3.23 -12.12
N ASP A 218 23.60 -2.91 -11.91
CA ASP A 218 24.73 -3.68 -12.48
C ASP A 218 24.80 -5.12 -11.98
N GLY A 219 24.30 -5.37 -10.76
CA GLY A 219 24.25 -6.70 -10.15
C GLY A 219 23.12 -7.61 -10.63
N ILE A 220 22.24 -7.14 -11.52
CA ILE A 220 21.09 -7.92 -11.98
C ILE A 220 21.58 -9.16 -12.76
N PRO A 221 21.16 -10.39 -12.38
CA PRO A 221 21.56 -11.60 -13.07
C PRO A 221 21.20 -11.55 -14.56
N GLY A 222 22.18 -11.81 -15.43
CA GLY A 222 21.97 -11.81 -16.89
C GLY A 222 22.02 -10.44 -17.57
N SER A 223 22.34 -9.35 -16.88
CA SER A 223 22.50 -8.02 -17.52
C SER A 223 23.77 -7.85 -18.37
N THR A 224 24.56 -8.91 -18.56
CA THR A 224 25.80 -8.90 -19.35
C THR A 224 25.66 -9.65 -20.67
N GLU A 225 25.41 -8.91 -21.76
CA GLU A 225 25.90 -9.31 -23.08
C GLU A 225 27.02 -8.34 -23.52
N ASN A 226 28.22 -8.90 -23.70
CA ASN A 226 29.45 -8.34 -24.27
C ASN A 226 30.14 -7.16 -23.53
N GLY A 227 31.26 -7.49 -22.86
CA GLY A 227 32.14 -6.52 -22.18
C GLY A 227 33.53 -7.04 -21.76
N ASN A 228 34.10 -8.00 -22.51
CA ASN A 228 35.51 -8.44 -22.46
C ASN A 228 36.19 -8.55 -21.07
N ALA A 229 35.94 -9.65 -20.34
CA ALA A 229 36.84 -10.12 -19.30
C ALA A 229 37.81 -11.17 -19.89
N HIS A 230 38.95 -10.73 -20.42
CA HIS A 230 40.07 -11.62 -20.71
C HIS A 230 40.60 -12.23 -19.40
N THR A 231 40.25 -13.49 -19.12
CA THR A 231 41.14 -14.37 -18.37
C THR A 231 42.29 -14.78 -19.29
N PRO A 232 43.56 -14.51 -18.94
CA PRO A 232 44.69 -14.91 -19.77
C PRO A 232 44.92 -16.42 -19.65
N THR A 233 44.49 -17.17 -20.65
CA THR A 233 44.92 -18.56 -20.84
C THR A 233 46.39 -18.58 -21.27
N ASN A 234 47.29 -19.04 -20.40
CA ASN A 234 48.58 -19.60 -20.82
C ASN A 234 49.17 -20.49 -19.72
N GLY A 235 49.65 -21.68 -20.05
CA GLY A 235 50.24 -22.60 -19.06
C GLY A 235 50.05 -24.09 -19.33
N GLU A 236 50.32 -24.55 -20.55
CA GLU A 236 50.43 -25.97 -20.87
C GLU A 236 51.77 -26.53 -20.34
N ALA A 237 51.73 -27.52 -19.44
CA ALA A 237 52.87 -28.36 -19.09
C ALA A 237 52.44 -29.66 -18.37
N THR A 238 52.36 -30.75 -19.14
CA THR A 238 52.75 -32.15 -18.80
C THR A 238 52.65 -32.66 -17.35
N GLU A 239 51.89 -33.76 -17.18
CA GLU A 239 52.10 -34.74 -16.09
C GLU A 239 53.53 -35.30 -16.09
N PRO A 240 53.97 -35.89 -14.96
CA PRO A 240 54.03 -37.36 -14.99
C PRO A 240 53.50 -38.06 -13.72
N SER A 241 52.99 -39.26 -13.94
CA SER A 241 52.78 -40.33 -12.96
C SER A 241 54.10 -40.83 -12.35
N ASP A 242 54.15 -41.08 -11.04
CA ASP A 242 54.66 -42.36 -10.50
C ASP A 242 54.12 -42.69 -9.08
N ASP A 243 54.28 -43.95 -8.69
CA ASP A 243 53.60 -44.69 -7.62
C ASP A 243 54.42 -44.79 -6.30
N SER A 244 53.88 -45.51 -5.30
CA SER A 244 54.54 -46.15 -4.13
C SER A 244 54.40 -45.50 -2.73
N ASN A 245 53.35 -45.94 -2.03
CA ASN A 245 53.34 -46.58 -0.70
C ASN A 245 54.53 -46.40 0.28
N GLN A 246 54.24 -45.94 1.51
CA GLN A 246 54.25 -46.69 2.79
C GLN A 246 53.86 -45.73 3.94
N ASP A 247 52.77 -45.93 4.68
CA ASP A 247 52.48 -46.96 5.71
C ASP A 247 53.18 -46.69 7.07
N ALA A 248 52.37 -46.34 8.08
CA ALA A 248 52.60 -46.58 9.51
C ALA A 248 51.39 -46.09 10.34
N ALA A 249 50.70 -47.02 11.02
CA ALA A 249 49.54 -46.72 11.87
C ALA A 249 49.88 -46.67 13.37
N VAL A 250 49.27 -45.72 14.11
CA VAL A 250 49.00 -45.79 15.58
C VAL A 250 47.70 -44.97 15.82
N VAL A 251 46.50 -45.53 16.03
CA VAL A 251 45.97 -46.38 17.12
C VAL A 251 45.50 -45.58 18.37
N VAL A 252 44.17 -45.34 18.41
CA VAL A 252 43.24 -45.56 19.56
C VAL A 252 43.19 -44.56 20.75
N ASN A 253 42.12 -43.74 20.72
CA ASN A 253 41.00 -43.69 21.69
C ASN A 253 41.16 -43.10 23.13
N GLY A 254 40.69 -41.86 23.28
CA GLY A 254 39.59 -41.41 24.18
C GLY A 254 39.45 -41.88 25.63
N LYS A 255 39.34 -40.90 26.56
CA LYS A 255 38.55 -41.03 27.81
C LYS A 255 38.22 -39.67 28.48
N GLU A 256 36.94 -39.39 28.75
CA GLU A 256 36.51 -38.45 29.81
C GLU A 256 36.43 -39.20 31.17
N PRO A 257 36.42 -38.50 32.32
CA PRO A 257 35.10 -38.24 32.93
C PRO A 257 34.96 -36.91 33.73
N THR A 258 33.71 -36.46 33.80
CA THR A 258 33.03 -35.56 34.77
C THR A 258 33.69 -35.27 36.13
N THR A 259 33.49 -34.06 36.70
CA THR A 259 32.64 -33.82 37.92
C THR A 259 32.56 -32.34 38.43
N ILE A 260 31.32 -31.88 38.67
CA ILE A 260 30.77 -31.06 39.81
C ILE A 260 31.21 -29.56 40.02
N ASP A 261 30.17 -28.71 40.22
CA ASP A 261 30.06 -27.29 40.68
C ASP A 261 30.42 -27.11 42.21
N PRO A 262 30.18 -25.99 42.98
CA PRO A 262 29.56 -24.69 42.68
C PRO A 262 30.27 -23.41 43.25
N ALA A 263 29.68 -22.23 42.92
CA ALA A 263 29.47 -21.02 43.76
C ALA A 263 30.65 -20.14 44.28
N ALA A 264 30.58 -18.82 44.03
CA ALA A 264 30.15 -17.78 45.01
C ALA A 264 30.77 -16.37 44.80
N SER A 265 30.01 -15.33 45.16
CA SER A 265 30.41 -13.93 45.49
C SER A 265 31.01 -13.00 44.41
N ASP A 266 30.76 -11.68 44.41
CA ASP A 266 29.60 -10.92 44.94
C ASP A 266 29.46 -9.52 44.30
N GLU A 267 28.25 -8.98 44.49
CA GLU A 267 27.73 -7.61 44.41
C GLU A 267 28.62 -6.40 44.01
N ASN A 268 28.05 -5.51 43.19
CA ASN A 268 27.66 -4.19 43.74
C ASN A 268 26.41 -3.61 43.04
N SER A 269 25.60 -2.91 43.83
CA SER A 269 24.34 -2.28 43.46
C SER A 269 24.51 -0.78 43.20
N THR A 270 23.66 -0.18 42.35
CA THR A 270 23.26 1.25 42.49
C THR A 270 21.90 1.47 41.82
N THR A 271 20.86 1.50 42.65
CA THR A 271 19.58 2.15 42.35
C THR A 271 19.71 3.64 42.62
N THR A 272 19.24 4.49 41.70
CA THR A 272 18.89 5.89 42.04
C THR A 272 17.55 6.28 41.44
N SER A 273 16.52 6.26 42.28
CA SER A 273 15.26 6.96 42.09
C SER A 273 15.40 8.44 42.44
N PHE A 274 14.80 9.32 41.64
CA PHE A 274 14.52 10.72 41.98
C PHE A 274 13.05 11.00 41.59
N THR A 275 12.12 10.83 42.54
CA THR A 275 11.56 11.89 43.41
C THR A 275 10.68 12.88 42.67
N GLU A 276 9.37 12.70 42.86
CA GLU A 276 8.40 13.79 42.78
C GLU A 276 8.71 14.82 43.87
N ASP A 277 8.49 16.10 43.59
CA ASP A 277 8.14 17.08 44.63
C ASP A 277 7.13 18.08 44.06
N SER A 278 6.29 18.62 44.94
CA SER A 278 5.05 19.31 44.63
C SER A 278 4.97 20.62 45.39
N MET A 279 4.63 21.71 44.70
CA MET A 279 4.11 22.91 45.37
C MET A 279 2.97 23.57 44.59
N ASP A 280 1.87 23.76 45.33
CA ASP A 280 0.85 24.80 45.14
C ASP A 280 1.46 26.19 44.80
N LYS A 281 0.76 27.18 44.23
CA LYS A 281 -0.63 27.58 44.53
C LYS A 281 -1.19 28.52 43.43
N PRO A 282 -2.53 28.62 43.24
CA PRO A 282 -3.12 29.49 42.22
C PRO A 282 -3.50 30.90 42.71
N ALA A 283 -3.71 31.82 41.76
CA ALA A 283 -4.46 33.07 41.90
C ALA A 283 -5.32 33.23 40.62
N THR A 284 -6.58 32.77 40.62
CA THR A 284 -7.83 33.50 40.97
C THR A 284 -8.37 34.44 39.87
N PRO A 285 -9.71 34.54 39.71
CA PRO A 285 -10.34 34.98 38.47
C PRO A 285 -10.76 36.46 38.48
N ILE A 286 -11.12 36.98 37.29
CA ILE A 286 -11.95 38.18 37.17
C ILE A 286 -13.29 37.76 36.54
N THR A 287 -14.36 37.87 37.32
CA THR A 287 -15.76 37.81 36.87
C THR A 287 -16.55 38.94 37.53
N ALA A 288 -17.71 39.23 36.95
CA ALA A 288 -18.70 40.23 37.37
C ALA A 288 -18.36 41.71 37.09
N ALA A 289 -18.98 42.24 36.03
CA ALA A 289 -19.93 43.34 36.19
C ALA A 289 -20.86 43.43 34.95
N VAL A 290 -22.14 43.12 35.15
CA VAL A 290 -23.23 43.70 34.35
C VAL A 290 -23.98 44.62 35.32
N PRO A 291 -24.30 45.86 34.90
CA PRO A 291 -25.62 46.40 35.23
C PRO A 291 -26.35 46.95 34.00
N ASN A 292 -27.67 47.10 34.17
CA ASN A 292 -28.68 47.36 33.15
C ASN A 292 -28.72 48.80 32.58
N GLU A 293 -29.56 48.94 31.54
CA GLU A 293 -30.39 50.13 31.21
C GLU A 293 -29.62 51.38 30.68
N ASP A 294 -30.14 52.20 29.75
CA ASP A 294 -31.54 52.40 29.35
C ASP A 294 -31.72 53.08 27.94
N THR A 295 -32.95 52.95 27.39
CA THR A 295 -33.72 53.88 26.51
C THR A 295 -33.38 54.14 25.00
N ASN A 296 -34.48 54.44 24.26
CA ASN A 296 -34.65 54.89 22.86
C ASN A 296 -34.42 53.82 21.77
N ASP A 297 -35.44 53.20 21.15
CA ASP A 297 -36.82 53.61 20.74
C ASP A 297 -36.89 54.67 19.63
N SER A 298 -37.47 54.27 18.49
CA SER A 298 -38.18 55.08 17.48
C SER A 298 -38.68 54.20 16.32
N VAL A 299 -39.96 53.85 16.36
CA VAL A 299 -40.72 53.17 15.28
C VAL A 299 -41.50 54.18 14.44
N VAL A 300 -41.45 54.08 13.09
CA VAL A 300 -42.46 54.55 12.11
C VAL A 300 -42.32 53.67 10.84
N THR A 301 -43.14 52.68 10.49
CA THR A 301 -44.56 52.58 10.06
C THR A 301 -44.95 53.20 8.70
N ASN A 302 -45.26 52.31 7.73
CA ASN A 302 -46.43 52.29 6.81
C ASN A 302 -46.05 51.46 5.54
N GLU A 303 -46.70 50.35 5.15
CA GLU A 303 -48.12 50.10 4.80
C GLU A 303 -48.58 50.64 3.42
N ASN A 304 -48.72 49.75 2.41
CA ASN A 304 -50.04 49.30 1.84
C ASN A 304 -49.97 48.72 0.40
N GLY A 305 -50.92 47.81 0.07
CA GLY A 305 -51.23 47.25 -1.28
C GLY A 305 -50.58 45.87 -1.54
N ASP A 306 -51.22 44.69 -1.44
CA ASP A 306 -52.57 44.21 -1.88
C ASP A 306 -52.68 44.09 -3.42
N CYS A 307 -53.23 43.04 -4.07
CA CYS A 307 -54.08 41.91 -3.63
C CYS A 307 -53.96 40.65 -4.55
N ASN A 308 -54.46 39.48 -4.08
CA ASN A 308 -55.18 38.38 -4.81
C ASN A 308 -54.58 37.71 -6.10
N ASN A 309 -54.72 36.41 -6.42
CA ASN A 309 -55.78 35.43 -6.12
C ASN A 309 -55.38 33.98 -6.54
N THR A 310 -55.87 32.97 -5.81
CA THR A 310 -56.03 31.55 -6.24
C THR A 310 -57.40 31.35 -6.94
N PRO A 311 -57.71 30.28 -7.72
CA PRO A 311 -57.92 28.92 -7.17
C PRO A 311 -57.73 27.68 -8.12
N ARG A 312 -57.84 26.49 -7.51
CA ARG A 312 -58.04 25.13 -8.07
C ARG A 312 -59.55 24.76 -8.06
N PRO A 313 -60.16 24.13 -9.09
CA PRO A 313 -60.48 22.66 -9.13
C PRO A 313 -60.46 22.08 -10.58
N THR A 314 -60.93 20.88 -11.01
CA THR A 314 -61.63 19.68 -10.43
C THR A 314 -61.29 18.41 -11.26
N ASP A 315 -61.86 17.24 -10.92
CA ASP A 315 -61.89 15.98 -11.72
C ASP A 315 -62.79 16.02 -12.97
N SER A 316 -62.62 15.05 -13.89
CA SER A 316 -63.70 14.26 -14.55
C SER A 316 -63.12 13.06 -15.33
N GLU A 317 -63.84 11.94 -15.31
CA GLU A 317 -63.57 10.71 -16.10
C GLU A 317 -64.33 10.74 -17.44
N ASP A 318 -63.82 10.02 -18.45
CA ASP A 318 -64.60 9.22 -19.44
C ASP A 318 -63.63 8.61 -20.48
N THR A 319 -63.87 7.50 -21.20
CA THR A 319 -64.54 6.19 -21.05
C THR A 319 -64.35 5.52 -22.44
N GLU A 320 -63.86 4.27 -22.45
CA GLU A 320 -63.95 3.19 -23.47
C GLU A 320 -64.03 3.47 -25.01
N ASP A 321 -63.28 2.67 -25.80
CA ASP A 321 -63.92 1.71 -26.74
C ASP A 321 -62.99 0.53 -27.14
N SER A 322 -63.56 -0.69 -27.11
CA SER A 322 -63.31 -1.91 -27.93
C SER A 322 -61.87 -2.42 -28.28
N GLN A 323 -61.60 -3.73 -28.38
CA GLN A 323 -62.45 -4.92 -28.24
C GLN A 323 -61.66 -6.20 -27.89
N ASP A 324 -62.37 -7.19 -27.37
CA ASP A 324 -61.89 -8.47 -26.83
C ASP A 324 -61.90 -9.62 -27.88
N ALA A 325 -61.14 -10.70 -27.62
CA ALA A 325 -61.23 -11.98 -28.32
C ALA A 325 -60.72 -13.14 -27.44
N GLN A 326 -61.58 -13.66 -26.57
CA GLN A 326 -61.30 -14.81 -25.69
C GLN A 326 -61.56 -16.19 -26.34
N GLU A 327 -60.80 -17.19 -25.83
CA GLU A 327 -61.20 -18.60 -25.60
C GLU A 327 -61.55 -19.56 -26.78
N PRO A 328 -61.69 -20.90 -26.56
CA PRO A 328 -61.27 -21.74 -25.41
C PRO A 328 -60.43 -22.99 -25.80
N PRO A 329 -59.95 -23.81 -24.83
CA PRO A 329 -59.00 -24.91 -25.07
C PRO A 329 -59.60 -26.34 -25.11
N ALA A 330 -58.90 -27.30 -25.74
CA ALA A 330 -59.24 -28.73 -25.66
C ALA A 330 -58.04 -29.73 -25.62
N LYS A 331 -57.90 -30.39 -24.47
CA LYS A 331 -57.37 -31.74 -24.15
C LYS A 331 -56.46 -32.52 -25.15
N LYS A 332 -55.30 -32.93 -24.62
CA LYS A 332 -54.55 -34.22 -24.75
C LYS A 332 -55.08 -35.26 -25.77
N THR A 333 -54.17 -35.92 -26.51
CA THR A 333 -53.81 -37.37 -26.36
C THR A 333 -52.58 -37.75 -27.23
N LYS A 334 -51.91 -38.85 -26.86
CA LYS A 334 -50.91 -39.64 -27.62
C LYS A 334 -51.24 -39.74 -29.13
N LYS A 335 -50.27 -39.89 -30.03
CA LYS A 335 -49.28 -40.99 -30.04
C LYS A 335 -48.10 -40.66 -30.97
#